data_AF-A0A672L5B7-F1
#
_entry.id   AF-A0A672L5B7-F1
#
_cell.length_a   1.000
_cell.length_b   1.000
_cell.length_c   1.000
_cell.angle_alpha   90.00
_cell.angle_beta   90.00
_cell.angle_gamma   90.00
#
_symmetry.space_group_name_H-M   'P 1'
#
loop_
_entity.id
_entity.type
_entity.pdbx_description
1 polymer ?
#
loop_
_entity_poly.entity_id
_entity_poly.type
_entity_poly.pdbx_seq_one_letter_code
_entity_poly.pdbx_strand_id
1 'polypeptide(L)'
;MLNASCLSFKKFVSVMAKYNYSAAEFSPSNIYGSILVYLNTSSGSTPKCYNTSNPDLNSTAWFADYISVFLSFITLDNLLQFGSIQPFLVNLENLQLFGQTSVPDDVMEHYVTLLFETNPSFSAYYLPLKFRCLAPASSFLQLSPEQLKIISSSIHQNCTDVLPDVSAALASNVEVLTVDTIEALGQSSTGLSTAQISGAGGNVLLNVLSVLRLVQGWNLDQAMMIIQTLLSSGVYQINHAVSLQNLGSLIIGVQSSIFRVISGEIFLEAMKSELFVTNVIGAPVIVQQTIVSQIIAVNSSFDAIITNVPDLMATEIPRIFLLDVPQSSAAAQAVNRKKWKHEQAVLIFETVAAQFSNPDDMSFQVLQGFTCSRIQSFSTSKVLSLIRGCRRRANQMLVLQESQVSKHISHRLLLLNLKTNH
;
A
#
# COMPACT_ATOMS: atom_id res chain seq x y z
N MET A 1 10.11 -34.35 38.52
CA MET A 1 10.46 -32.93 38.32
C MET A 1 9.63 -31.97 39.18
N LEU A 2 8.34 -32.24 39.44
CA LEU A 2 7.43 -31.32 40.17
C LEU A 2 7.97 -30.77 41.51
N ASN A 3 8.76 -31.56 42.25
CA ASN A 3 9.33 -31.18 43.55
C ASN A 3 10.78 -30.63 43.47
N ALA A 4 11.31 -30.40 42.27
CA ALA A 4 12.65 -29.84 42.13
C ALA A 4 12.68 -28.38 42.61
N SER A 5 13.79 -27.98 43.25
CA SER A 5 14.02 -26.56 43.54
C SER A 5 14.14 -25.74 42.25
N CYS A 6 13.80 -24.46 42.31
CA CYS A 6 13.89 -23.57 41.16
C CYS A 6 15.31 -23.50 40.58
N LEU A 7 16.34 -23.43 41.41
CA LEU A 7 17.73 -23.43 40.95
C LEU A 7 18.12 -24.73 40.25
N SER A 8 17.70 -25.88 40.81
CA SER A 8 17.92 -27.18 40.17
C SER A 8 17.19 -27.28 38.82
N PHE A 9 15.98 -26.72 38.74
CA PHE A 9 15.17 -26.73 37.53
C PHE A 9 15.75 -25.81 36.45
N LYS A 10 16.19 -24.60 36.79
CA LYS A 10 16.94 -23.69 35.89
C LYS A 10 18.15 -24.41 35.29
N LYS A 11 18.92 -25.11 36.12
CA LYS A 11 20.08 -25.89 35.66
C LYS A 11 19.67 -27.01 34.70
N PHE A 12 18.60 -27.73 35.01
CA PHE A 12 18.04 -28.74 34.11
C PHE A 12 17.70 -28.15 32.73
N VAL A 13 16.93 -27.04 32.68
CA VAL A 13 16.57 -26.38 31.41
C VAL A 13 17.82 -25.97 30.62
N SER A 14 18.83 -25.41 31.30
CA SER A 14 20.09 -24.99 30.64
C SER A 14 20.88 -26.15 30.01
N VAL A 15 20.83 -27.33 30.65
CA VAL A 15 21.49 -28.54 30.14
C VAL A 15 20.69 -29.10 28.96
N MET A 16 19.37 -29.18 29.10
CA MET A 16 18.49 -29.69 28.05
C MET A 16 18.48 -28.80 26.79
N ALA A 17 18.64 -27.48 26.94
CA ALA A 17 18.72 -26.55 25.82
C ALA A 17 19.95 -26.81 24.92
N LYS A 18 21.01 -27.42 25.46
CA LYS A 18 22.26 -27.75 24.73
C LYS A 18 22.38 -29.24 24.39
N TYR A 19 21.39 -30.03 24.76
CA TYR A 19 21.44 -31.47 24.61
C TYR A 19 21.26 -31.88 23.13
N ASN A 20 22.01 -32.90 22.69
CA ASN A 20 21.85 -33.44 21.35
C ASN A 20 20.78 -34.54 21.34
N TYR A 21 19.62 -34.23 20.76
CA TYR A 21 18.45 -35.12 20.72
C TYR A 21 18.53 -36.22 19.66
N SER A 22 19.58 -36.26 18.83
CA SER A 22 19.66 -37.20 17.69
C SER A 22 19.66 -38.68 18.08
N ALA A 23 20.09 -39.00 19.31
CA ALA A 23 20.17 -40.37 19.82
C ALA A 23 19.25 -40.60 21.05
N ALA A 24 18.33 -39.66 21.32
CA ALA A 24 17.48 -39.73 22.50
C ALA A 24 16.10 -40.30 22.19
N GLU A 25 15.52 -41.01 23.16
CA GLU A 25 14.15 -41.53 23.08
C GLU A 25 13.07 -40.46 23.30
N PHE A 26 13.48 -39.21 23.52
CA PHE A 26 12.59 -38.06 23.73
C PHE A 26 13.04 -36.88 22.87
N SER A 27 12.09 -35.98 22.61
CA SER A 27 12.27 -34.81 21.76
C SER A 27 12.30 -33.50 22.58
N PRO A 28 12.75 -32.38 21.98
CA PRO A 28 12.63 -31.05 22.60
C PRO A 28 11.19 -30.69 23.01
N SER A 29 10.19 -31.16 22.26
CA SER A 29 8.77 -30.95 22.59
C SER A 29 8.37 -31.68 23.89
N ASN A 30 8.91 -32.88 24.14
CA ASN A 30 8.67 -33.59 25.39
C ASN A 30 9.28 -32.86 26.59
N ILE A 31 10.43 -32.21 26.40
CA ILE A 31 11.06 -31.35 27.42
C ILE A 31 10.20 -30.12 27.68
N TYR A 32 9.70 -29.46 26.62
CA TYR A 32 8.77 -28.35 26.78
C TYR A 32 7.52 -28.75 27.58
N GLY A 33 6.92 -29.91 27.29
CA GLY A 33 5.79 -30.44 28.07
C GLY A 33 6.11 -30.60 29.56
N SER A 34 7.32 -31.05 29.89
CA SER A 34 7.80 -31.15 31.28
C SER A 34 8.01 -29.78 31.92
N ILE A 35 8.49 -28.80 31.15
CA ILE A 35 8.65 -27.41 31.58
C ILE A 35 7.30 -26.79 31.90
N LEU A 36 6.33 -26.94 31.00
CA LEU A 36 4.98 -26.44 31.18
C LEU A 36 4.36 -26.98 32.46
N VAL A 37 4.40 -28.30 32.67
CA VAL A 37 3.86 -28.95 33.88
C VAL A 37 4.57 -28.44 35.15
N TYR A 38 5.88 -28.18 35.09
CA TYR A 38 6.60 -27.65 36.24
C TYR A 38 6.23 -26.20 36.56
N LEU A 39 6.14 -25.33 35.56
CA LEU A 39 5.93 -23.88 35.73
C LEU A 39 4.46 -23.47 35.87
N ASN A 40 3.53 -24.33 35.49
CA ASN A 40 2.10 -24.08 35.61
C ASN A 40 1.73 -23.76 37.07
N THR A 41 1.04 -22.62 37.27
CA THR A 41 0.63 -22.14 38.59
C THR A 41 -0.81 -22.50 38.94
N SER A 42 -1.57 -23.06 37.99
CA SER A 42 -2.96 -23.57 38.02
C SER A 42 -4.05 -22.62 38.55
N SER A 43 -3.67 -21.48 39.13
CA SER A 43 -4.53 -20.41 39.67
C SER A 43 -3.74 -19.30 40.40
N GLY A 44 -2.41 -19.38 40.51
CA GLY A 44 -1.59 -18.36 41.18
C GLY A 44 -1.32 -17.14 40.30
N SER A 45 -1.46 -15.93 40.86
CA SER A 45 -1.11 -14.69 40.16
C SER A 45 0.40 -14.52 39.97
N THR A 46 1.22 -15.17 40.80
CA THR A 46 2.68 -15.08 40.77
C THR A 46 3.29 -16.23 39.97
N PRO A 47 4.18 -15.93 39.00
CA PRO A 47 4.93 -16.95 38.29
C PRO A 47 5.75 -17.83 39.24
N LYS A 48 5.75 -19.14 38.99
CA LYS A 48 6.60 -20.06 39.75
C LYS A 48 8.07 -19.69 39.55
N CYS A 49 8.88 -19.84 40.59
CA CYS A 49 10.31 -19.51 40.56
C CYS A 49 10.66 -18.04 40.35
N TYR A 50 9.73 -17.15 40.73
CA TYR A 50 9.98 -15.72 40.83
C TYR A 50 9.55 -15.18 42.20
N ASN A 51 10.45 -14.48 42.87
CA ASN A 51 10.19 -13.78 44.12
C ASN A 51 11.14 -12.60 44.27
N THR A 52 10.59 -11.38 44.24
CA THR A 52 11.35 -10.12 44.34
C THR A 52 12.12 -9.97 45.65
N SER A 53 11.67 -10.63 46.72
CA SER A 53 12.31 -10.57 48.04
C SER A 53 13.44 -11.59 48.20
N ASN A 54 13.60 -12.53 47.26
CA ASN A 54 14.63 -13.56 47.31
C ASN A 54 15.72 -13.27 46.26
N PRO A 55 16.98 -13.04 46.67
CA PRO A 55 18.07 -12.71 45.74
C PRO A 55 18.38 -13.83 44.73
N ASP A 56 18.05 -15.08 45.05
CA ASP A 56 18.26 -16.21 44.14
C ASP A 56 17.12 -16.35 43.11
N LEU A 57 15.99 -15.66 43.30
CA LEU A 57 14.76 -15.80 42.50
C LEU A 57 14.16 -14.46 42.05
N ASN A 58 14.90 -13.36 42.13
CA ASN A 58 14.43 -12.02 41.73
C ASN A 58 14.78 -11.66 40.27
N SER A 59 15.35 -12.59 39.51
CA SER A 59 15.69 -12.39 38.09
C SER A 59 14.43 -12.13 37.25
N THR A 60 14.46 -11.09 36.44
CA THR A 60 13.41 -10.80 35.44
C THR A 60 13.65 -11.51 34.11
N ALA A 61 14.78 -12.18 33.92
CA ALA A 61 15.11 -13.00 32.74
C ALA A 61 14.41 -14.39 32.79
N TRP A 62 13.17 -14.43 33.29
CA TRP A 62 12.47 -15.66 33.65
C TRP A 62 12.24 -16.60 32.46
N PHE A 63 11.88 -16.06 31.28
CA PHE A 63 11.73 -16.87 30.07
C PHE A 63 13.08 -17.47 29.64
N ALA A 64 14.15 -16.67 29.65
CA ALA A 64 15.50 -17.16 29.32
C ALA A 64 15.97 -18.25 30.29
N ASP A 65 15.68 -18.09 31.58
CA ASP A 65 16.12 -18.98 32.65
C ASP A 65 15.36 -20.31 32.70
N TYR A 66 14.04 -20.28 32.48
CA TYR A 66 13.17 -21.43 32.76
C TYR A 66 12.49 -22.03 31.54
N ILE A 67 12.54 -21.36 30.38
CA ILE A 67 11.94 -21.85 29.12
C ILE A 67 13.01 -21.92 28.02
N SER A 68 13.88 -20.92 27.88
CA SER A 68 14.99 -20.90 26.92
C SER A 68 14.53 -21.22 25.48
N VAL A 69 15.33 -21.95 24.70
CA VAL A 69 15.06 -22.35 23.30
C VAL A 69 13.75 -23.13 23.11
N PHE A 70 13.18 -23.69 24.18
CA PHE A 70 11.89 -24.39 24.15
C PHE A 70 10.71 -23.43 24.02
N LEU A 71 10.94 -22.12 24.07
CA LEU A 71 9.94 -21.09 23.76
C LEU A 71 9.33 -21.30 22.37
N SER A 72 10.02 -21.97 21.45
CA SER A 72 9.51 -22.32 20.11
C SER A 72 8.23 -23.18 20.11
N PHE A 73 7.92 -23.84 21.23
CA PHE A 73 6.72 -24.67 21.39
C PHE A 73 5.58 -23.96 22.14
N ILE A 74 5.76 -22.69 22.51
CA ILE A 74 4.75 -21.96 23.29
C ILE A 74 3.48 -21.70 22.51
N THR A 75 2.35 -21.80 23.19
CA THR A 75 1.03 -21.35 22.72
C THR A 75 0.50 -20.24 23.64
N LEU A 76 -0.51 -19.50 23.19
CA LEU A 76 -1.14 -18.47 24.01
C LEU A 76 -1.69 -19.05 25.32
N ASP A 77 -2.34 -20.22 25.26
CA ASP A 77 -2.83 -20.93 26.44
C ASP A 77 -1.72 -21.27 27.44
N ASN A 78 -0.53 -21.63 26.94
CA ASN A 78 0.62 -21.88 27.83
C ASN A 78 1.09 -20.60 28.51
N LEU A 79 1.17 -19.49 27.77
CA LEU A 79 1.59 -18.20 28.30
C LEU A 79 0.66 -17.74 29.44
N LEU A 80 -0.66 -17.90 29.25
CA LEU A 80 -1.68 -17.55 30.24
C LEU A 80 -1.65 -18.44 31.50
N GLN A 81 -1.07 -19.64 31.42
CA GLN A 81 -0.94 -20.56 32.57
C GLN A 81 0.26 -20.25 33.50
N PHE A 82 1.15 -19.34 33.12
CA PHE A 82 2.33 -18.98 33.92
C PHE A 82 2.05 -17.94 35.02
N GLY A 83 0.83 -17.43 35.14
CA GLY A 83 0.50 -16.31 36.02
C GLY A 83 0.87 -14.95 35.38
N SER A 84 1.04 -13.90 36.19
CA SER A 84 1.37 -12.57 35.67
C SER A 84 2.82 -12.50 35.19
N ILE A 85 3.01 -12.45 33.87
CA ILE A 85 4.32 -12.30 33.22
C ILE A 85 4.83 -10.86 33.17
N GLN A 86 4.05 -9.89 33.67
CA GLN A 86 4.37 -8.46 33.62
C GLN A 86 5.80 -8.10 34.07
N PRO A 87 6.36 -8.71 35.14
CA PRO A 87 7.72 -8.37 35.59
C PRO A 87 8.83 -8.71 34.58
N PHE A 88 8.52 -9.53 33.57
CA PHE A 88 9.50 -10.10 32.64
C PHE A 88 9.51 -9.42 31.28
N LEU A 89 8.51 -8.59 30.98
CA LEU A 89 8.22 -8.12 29.62
C LEU A 89 9.33 -7.26 29.03
N VAL A 90 9.92 -6.39 29.85
CA VAL A 90 10.93 -5.40 29.46
C VAL A 90 12.38 -5.92 29.58
N ASN A 91 12.56 -7.14 30.08
CA ASN A 91 13.90 -7.71 30.25
C ASN A 91 14.52 -8.01 28.87
N LEU A 92 15.73 -7.49 28.63
CA LEU A 92 16.38 -7.57 27.32
C LEU A 92 16.76 -9.00 26.91
N GLU A 93 17.07 -9.89 27.86
CA GLU A 93 17.37 -11.30 27.56
C GLU A 93 16.12 -12.04 27.09
N ASN A 94 14.97 -11.77 27.72
CA ASN A 94 13.69 -12.32 27.25
C ASN A 94 13.34 -11.77 25.87
N LEU A 95 13.44 -10.46 25.65
CA LEU A 95 13.19 -9.86 24.34
C LEU A 95 14.11 -10.46 23.27
N GLN A 96 15.40 -10.62 23.56
CA GLN A 96 16.35 -11.28 22.66
C GLN A 96 15.93 -12.72 22.36
N LEU A 97 15.48 -13.49 23.37
CA LEU A 97 14.99 -14.85 23.17
C LEU A 97 13.78 -14.88 22.22
N PHE A 98 12.79 -14.01 22.42
CA PHE A 98 11.64 -13.87 21.52
C PHE A 98 12.06 -13.45 20.10
N GLY A 99 13.09 -12.59 19.98
CA GLY A 99 13.63 -12.18 18.69
C GLY A 99 14.35 -13.28 17.91
N GLN A 100 14.91 -14.26 18.61
CA GLN A 100 15.65 -15.39 18.01
C GLN A 100 14.81 -16.65 17.83
N THR A 101 13.61 -16.69 18.43
CA THR A 101 12.76 -17.88 18.46
C THR A 101 11.52 -17.67 17.61
N SER A 102 11.16 -18.67 16.80
CA SER A 102 9.88 -18.64 16.10
C SER A 102 8.76 -18.93 17.09
N VAL A 103 7.88 -17.96 17.30
CA VAL A 103 6.74 -18.00 18.22
C VAL A 103 5.47 -17.68 17.42
N PRO A 104 4.31 -18.29 17.75
CA PRO A 104 3.03 -17.97 17.12
C PRO A 104 2.66 -16.47 17.20
N ASP A 105 1.96 -15.97 16.18
CA ASP A 105 1.63 -14.54 16.06
C ASP A 105 0.73 -14.04 17.21
N ASP A 106 -0.22 -14.85 17.66
CA ASP A 106 -1.12 -14.56 18.78
C ASP A 106 -0.38 -14.40 20.12
N VAL A 107 0.67 -15.19 20.35
CA VAL A 107 1.57 -15.07 21.50
C VAL A 107 2.37 -13.77 21.42
N MET A 108 2.91 -13.43 20.24
CA MET A 108 3.67 -12.18 20.05
C MET A 108 2.78 -10.95 20.24
N GLU A 109 1.58 -10.95 19.66
CA GLU A 109 0.60 -9.89 19.81
C GLU A 109 0.24 -9.69 21.28
N HIS A 110 -0.13 -10.76 21.98
CA HIS A 110 -0.45 -10.69 23.41
C HIS A 110 0.73 -10.15 24.25
N TYR A 111 1.96 -10.61 23.98
CA TYR A 111 3.15 -10.15 24.70
C TYR A 111 3.40 -8.67 24.48
N VAL A 112 3.32 -8.19 23.23
CA VAL A 112 3.55 -6.78 22.88
C VAL A 112 2.44 -5.89 23.47
N THR A 113 1.18 -6.30 23.37
CA THR A 113 0.06 -5.58 23.99
C THR A 113 0.29 -5.41 25.49
N LEU A 114 0.56 -6.51 26.20
CA LEU A 114 0.77 -6.45 27.65
C LEU A 114 2.01 -5.62 28.03
N LEU A 115 3.07 -5.66 27.21
CA LEU A 115 4.27 -4.86 27.42
C LEU A 115 3.94 -3.36 27.42
N PHE A 116 3.16 -2.90 26.45
CA PHE A 116 2.79 -1.50 26.32
C PHE A 116 1.66 -1.06 27.25
N GLU A 117 0.78 -1.97 27.69
CA GLU A 117 -0.14 -1.71 28.79
C GLU A 117 0.60 -1.48 30.11
N THR A 118 1.67 -2.25 30.35
CA THR A 118 2.46 -2.20 31.58
C THR A 118 3.48 -1.05 31.57
N ASN A 119 4.07 -0.77 30.41
CA ASN A 119 5.08 0.27 30.23
C ASN A 119 4.85 1.05 28.92
N PRO A 120 3.92 2.02 28.89
CA PRO A 120 3.56 2.76 27.68
C PRO A 120 4.69 3.56 27.04
N SER A 121 5.75 3.90 27.80
CA SER A 121 6.91 4.66 27.35
C SER A 121 8.10 3.79 26.93
N PHE A 122 7.92 2.47 26.84
CA PHE A 122 8.97 1.57 26.39
C PHE A 122 9.39 1.89 24.94
N SER A 123 10.70 2.03 24.71
CA SER A 123 11.21 2.40 23.38
C SER A 123 11.23 1.20 22.44
N ALA A 124 10.72 1.40 21.21
CA ALA A 124 10.78 0.40 20.14
C ALA A 124 12.20 0.00 19.73
N TYR A 125 13.21 0.80 20.10
CA TYR A 125 14.62 0.48 19.85
C TYR A 125 15.02 -0.88 20.43
N TYR A 126 14.54 -1.17 21.64
CA TYR A 126 14.84 -2.41 22.36
C TYR A 126 13.98 -3.60 21.92
N LEU A 127 12.97 -3.37 21.07
CA LEU A 127 12.12 -4.45 20.59
C LEU A 127 12.81 -5.27 19.50
N PRO A 128 12.59 -6.59 19.50
CA PRO A 128 12.90 -7.44 18.35
C PRO A 128 12.18 -6.99 17.09
N LEU A 129 12.74 -7.33 15.91
CA LEU A 129 12.22 -6.90 14.61
C LEU A 129 10.72 -7.18 14.44
N LYS A 130 10.27 -8.41 14.74
CA LYS A 130 8.85 -8.80 14.63
C LYS A 130 7.94 -8.00 15.55
N PHE A 131 8.42 -7.63 16.75
CA PHE A 131 7.63 -6.88 17.72
C PHE A 131 7.46 -5.42 17.30
N ARG A 132 8.41 -4.85 16.56
CA ARG A 132 8.33 -3.46 16.09
C ARG A 132 7.11 -3.23 15.20
N CYS A 133 6.70 -4.19 14.38
CA CYS A 133 5.51 -4.05 13.54
C CYS A 133 4.19 -4.09 14.34
N LEU A 134 4.23 -4.57 15.58
CA LEU A 134 3.07 -4.66 16.49
C LEU A 134 3.08 -3.51 17.53
N ALA A 135 4.16 -2.76 17.61
CA ALA A 135 4.34 -1.74 18.63
C ALA A 135 3.49 -0.48 18.33
N PRO A 136 2.94 0.18 19.36
CA PRO A 136 2.17 1.40 19.18
C PRO A 136 3.05 2.57 18.75
N ALA A 137 2.45 3.58 18.11
CA ALA A 137 3.15 4.78 17.64
C ALA A 137 3.96 5.48 18.74
N SER A 138 3.47 5.52 19.97
CA SER A 138 4.15 6.14 21.12
C SER A 138 5.54 5.57 21.40
N SER A 139 5.78 4.31 21.03
CA SER A 139 7.07 3.64 21.23
C SER A 139 8.18 4.12 20.29
N PHE A 140 7.81 4.85 19.23
CA PHE A 140 8.70 5.40 18.21
C PHE A 140 9.04 6.88 18.44
N LEU A 141 8.71 7.41 19.61
CA LEU A 141 9.05 8.77 20.01
C LEU A 141 10.40 8.81 20.74
N GLN A 142 11.01 10.00 20.79
CA GLN A 142 12.26 10.29 21.51
C GLN A 142 13.47 9.41 21.08
N LEU A 143 13.54 9.07 19.80
CA LEU A 143 14.64 8.33 19.22
C LEU A 143 15.81 9.28 18.90
N SER A 144 17.04 8.86 19.20
CA SER A 144 18.23 9.56 18.70
C SER A 144 18.30 9.46 17.16
N PRO A 145 19.07 10.32 16.47
CA PRO A 145 19.24 10.23 15.02
C PRO A 145 19.73 8.84 14.53
N GLU A 146 20.65 8.21 15.28
CA GLU A 146 21.16 6.88 15.00
C GLU A 146 20.08 5.81 15.21
N GLN A 147 19.31 5.91 16.30
CA GLN A 147 18.23 4.99 16.60
C GLN A 147 17.11 5.09 15.56
N LEU A 148 16.75 6.31 15.14
CA LEU A 148 15.78 6.58 14.09
C LEU A 148 16.18 5.87 12.80
N LYS A 149 17.44 5.99 12.37
CA LYS A 149 17.94 5.33 11.16
C LYS A 149 17.83 3.81 11.24
N ILE A 150 18.22 3.21 12.36
CA ILE A 150 18.15 1.76 12.57
C ILE A 150 16.69 1.29 12.55
N ILE A 151 15.80 1.99 13.24
CA ILE A 151 14.40 1.61 13.39
C ILE A 151 13.64 1.80 12.07
N SER A 152 13.76 2.96 11.41
CA SER A 152 13.07 3.22 10.16
C SER A 152 13.47 2.20 9.08
N SER A 153 14.77 1.94 8.92
CA SER A 153 15.26 0.91 7.99
C SER A 153 14.70 -0.48 8.33
N SER A 154 14.66 -0.84 9.61
CA SER A 154 14.09 -2.10 10.08
C SER A 154 12.60 -2.21 9.78
N ILE A 155 11.82 -1.14 9.98
CA ILE A 155 10.38 -1.14 9.75
C ILE A 155 10.08 -1.30 8.26
N HIS A 156 10.74 -0.53 7.39
CA HIS A 156 10.48 -0.61 5.95
C HIS A 156 10.88 -1.96 5.33
N GLN A 157 11.86 -2.65 5.90
CA GLN A 157 12.29 -3.95 5.41
C GLN A 157 11.42 -5.12 5.88
N ASN A 158 10.76 -4.99 7.04
CA ASN A 158 10.14 -6.13 7.72
C ASN A 158 8.64 -6.01 7.96
N CYS A 159 8.08 -4.79 7.99
CA CYS A 159 6.64 -4.58 8.14
C CYS A 159 5.97 -4.47 6.77
N THR A 160 4.84 -5.14 6.59
CA THR A 160 4.09 -5.11 5.31
C THR A 160 3.52 -3.73 5.02
N ASP A 161 3.01 -3.05 6.05
CA ASP A 161 2.50 -1.69 5.98
C ASP A 161 2.94 -0.91 7.22
N VAL A 162 3.24 0.39 7.03
CA VAL A 162 3.55 1.29 8.14
C VAL A 162 2.36 2.19 8.37
N LEU A 163 1.76 2.08 9.56
CA LEU A 163 0.60 2.91 9.92
C LEU A 163 0.96 4.41 9.88
N PRO A 164 0.03 5.28 9.48
CA PRO A 164 0.28 6.73 9.44
C PRO A 164 0.77 7.29 10.77
N ASP A 165 0.23 6.84 11.89
CA ASP A 165 0.63 7.30 13.23
C ASP A 165 2.07 6.90 13.59
N VAL A 166 2.52 5.73 13.13
CA VAL A 166 3.92 5.28 13.29
C VAL A 166 4.84 6.15 12.43
N SER A 167 4.45 6.44 11.19
CA SER A 167 5.22 7.35 10.33
C SER A 167 5.31 8.75 10.93
N ALA A 168 4.22 9.28 11.49
CA ALA A 168 4.20 10.57 12.17
C ALA A 168 5.09 10.55 13.43
N ALA A 169 5.04 9.49 14.23
CA ALA A 169 5.91 9.34 15.39
C ALA A 169 7.39 9.30 15.00
N LEU A 170 7.77 8.51 13.98
CA LEU A 170 9.15 8.47 13.46
C LEU A 170 9.60 9.86 12.97
N ALA A 171 8.77 10.54 12.18
CA ALA A 171 9.04 11.87 11.66
C ALA A 171 9.15 12.95 12.75
N SER A 172 8.43 12.80 13.87
CA SER A 172 8.46 13.75 14.99
C SER A 172 9.81 13.81 15.72
N ASN A 173 10.66 12.79 15.56
CA ASN A 173 12.02 12.78 16.11
C ASN A 173 12.98 13.71 15.35
N VAL A 174 12.55 14.26 14.20
CA VAL A 174 13.39 15.08 13.34
C VAL A 174 13.09 16.56 13.56
N GLU A 175 13.93 17.23 14.34
CA GLU A 175 13.85 18.68 14.56
C GLU A 175 14.23 19.47 13.31
N VAL A 176 15.33 19.08 12.66
CA VAL A 176 15.83 19.69 11.42
C VAL A 176 15.95 18.62 10.35
N LEU A 177 15.24 18.81 9.24
CA LEU A 177 15.35 17.90 8.10
C LEU A 177 16.69 18.09 7.39
N THR A 178 17.39 16.98 7.21
CA THR A 178 18.64 16.87 6.48
C THR A 178 18.49 15.78 5.41
N VAL A 179 19.48 15.67 4.53
CA VAL A 179 19.52 14.59 3.54
C VAL A 179 19.44 13.23 4.24
N ASP A 180 20.31 13.01 5.23
CA ASP A 180 20.40 11.75 5.97
C ASP A 180 19.11 11.38 6.72
N THR A 181 18.41 12.37 7.30
CA THR A 181 17.18 12.08 8.05
C THR A 181 16.02 11.74 7.13
N ILE A 182 15.90 12.39 5.97
CA ILE A 182 14.87 12.05 4.98
C ILE A 182 15.16 10.68 4.33
N GLU A 183 16.41 10.39 4.00
CA GLU A 183 16.81 9.07 3.51
C GLU A 183 16.51 7.97 4.54
N ALA A 184 16.79 8.22 5.82
CA ALA A 184 16.44 7.31 6.90
C ALA A 184 14.92 7.11 7.04
N LEU A 185 14.13 8.17 6.91
CA LEU A 185 12.68 8.10 7.01
C LEU A 185 12.03 7.38 5.82
N GLY A 186 12.63 7.39 4.62
CA GLY A 186 12.13 6.64 3.47
C GLY A 186 10.61 6.83 3.26
N GLN A 187 9.86 5.72 3.25
CA GLN A 187 8.39 5.72 3.10
C GLN A 187 7.65 6.41 4.27
N SER A 188 8.24 6.44 5.46
CA SER A 188 7.71 7.16 6.64
C SER A 188 7.86 8.68 6.54
N SER A 189 8.44 9.20 5.45
CA SER A 189 8.41 10.64 5.14
C SER A 189 6.98 11.20 5.01
N THR A 190 5.99 10.34 4.77
CA THR A 190 4.56 10.71 4.83
C THR A 190 4.11 11.18 6.22
N GLY A 191 4.89 10.95 7.28
CA GLY A 191 4.67 11.50 8.61
C GLY A 191 5.15 12.94 8.82
N LEU A 192 5.89 13.52 7.87
CA LEU A 192 6.46 14.87 7.99
C LEU A 192 5.37 15.94 7.96
N SER A 193 5.44 16.90 8.87
CA SER A 193 4.58 18.08 8.82
C SER A 193 4.98 19.03 7.68
N THR A 194 4.04 19.85 7.21
CA THR A 194 4.33 20.92 6.24
C THR A 194 5.32 21.95 6.80
N ALA A 195 5.33 22.17 8.11
CA ALA A 195 6.29 23.03 8.80
C ALA A 195 7.72 22.47 8.70
N GLN A 196 7.91 21.18 8.96
CA GLN A 196 9.22 20.53 8.77
C GLN A 196 9.67 20.62 7.31
N ILE A 197 8.80 20.28 6.36
CA ILE A 197 9.12 20.30 4.91
C ILE A 197 9.55 21.69 4.45
N SER A 198 8.78 22.73 4.80
CA SER A 198 9.12 24.12 4.43
C SER A 198 10.42 24.60 5.08
N GLY A 199 10.73 24.11 6.29
CA GLY A 199 11.97 24.40 7.01
C GLY A 199 13.22 23.71 6.46
N ALA A 200 13.09 22.63 5.66
CA ALA A 200 14.23 21.87 5.13
C ALA A 200 15.09 22.67 4.13
N GLY A 201 14.45 23.58 3.38
CA GLY A 201 15.08 24.33 2.30
C GLY A 201 15.21 23.56 0.98
N GLY A 202 15.26 24.30 -0.14
CA GLY A 202 15.22 23.73 -1.48
C GLY A 202 16.35 22.76 -1.82
N ASN A 203 17.60 23.09 -1.44
CA ASN A 203 18.75 22.23 -1.73
C ASN A 203 18.66 20.86 -1.05
N VAL A 204 18.17 20.82 0.20
CA VAL A 204 17.99 19.55 0.92
C VAL A 204 16.97 18.70 0.15
N LEU A 205 15.79 19.25 -0.14
CA LEU A 205 14.74 18.55 -0.87
C LEU A 205 15.17 18.11 -2.28
N LEU A 206 15.98 18.90 -2.97
CA LEU A 206 16.52 18.55 -4.30
C LEU A 206 17.45 17.33 -4.20
N ASN A 207 18.34 17.32 -3.21
CA ASN A 207 19.31 16.24 -3.01
C ASN A 207 18.63 14.90 -2.66
N VAL A 208 17.47 14.94 -1.99
CA VAL A 208 16.67 13.74 -1.67
C VAL A 208 15.48 13.52 -2.60
N LEU A 209 15.39 14.25 -3.72
CA LEU A 209 14.24 14.12 -4.63
C LEU A 209 14.10 12.69 -5.18
N SER A 210 15.21 11.98 -5.37
CA SER A 210 15.23 10.57 -5.77
C SER A 210 14.53 9.65 -4.78
N VAL A 211 14.53 9.99 -3.48
CA VAL A 211 13.79 9.27 -2.43
C VAL A 211 12.35 9.75 -2.40
N LEU A 212 12.12 11.06 -2.30
CA LEU A 212 10.78 11.64 -2.12
C LEU A 212 9.82 11.29 -3.28
N ARG A 213 10.34 11.21 -4.52
CA ARG A 213 9.55 10.84 -5.71
C ARG A 213 9.01 9.40 -5.69
N LEU A 214 9.58 8.53 -4.86
CA LEU A 214 9.21 7.12 -4.73
C LEU A 214 8.23 6.90 -3.58
N VAL A 215 8.20 7.81 -2.60
CA VAL A 215 7.31 7.73 -1.45
C VAL A 215 5.86 7.78 -1.90
N GLN A 216 5.10 6.74 -1.58
CA GLN A 216 3.67 6.66 -1.91
C GLN A 216 2.82 7.27 -0.79
N GLY A 217 1.61 7.73 -1.09
CA GLY A 217 0.67 8.17 -0.06
C GLY A 217 0.95 9.56 0.52
N TRP A 218 1.70 10.42 -0.19
CA TRP A 218 1.76 11.84 0.13
C TRP A 218 0.35 12.43 0.23
N ASN A 219 0.08 13.19 1.29
CA ASN A 219 -1.08 14.06 1.27
C ASN A 219 -0.82 15.28 0.38
N LEU A 220 -1.91 15.92 -0.07
CA LEU A 220 -1.83 17.02 -1.04
C LEU A 220 -1.00 18.19 -0.50
N ASP A 221 -1.17 18.56 0.77
CA ASP A 221 -0.49 19.70 1.38
C ASP A 221 1.03 19.46 1.51
N GLN A 222 1.44 18.25 1.87
CA GLN A 222 2.85 17.85 1.91
C GLN A 222 3.48 17.93 0.52
N ALA A 223 2.84 17.30 -0.47
CA ALA A 223 3.35 17.31 -1.84
C ALA A 223 3.43 18.75 -2.39
N MET A 224 2.39 19.56 -2.17
CA MET A 224 2.38 20.97 -2.53
C MET A 224 3.52 21.74 -1.85
N MET A 225 3.76 21.48 -0.56
CA MET A 225 4.82 22.14 0.18
C MET A 225 6.21 21.77 -0.36
N ILE A 226 6.45 20.49 -0.68
CA ILE A 226 7.70 20.03 -1.30
C ILE A 226 7.91 20.75 -2.64
N ILE A 227 6.93 20.70 -3.53
CA ILE A 227 7.00 21.34 -4.86
C ILE A 227 7.19 22.85 -4.73
N GLN A 228 6.44 23.53 -3.87
CA GLN A 228 6.55 24.96 -3.68
C GLN A 228 7.93 25.36 -3.15
N THR A 229 8.50 24.58 -2.23
CA THR A 229 9.84 24.85 -1.66
C THR A 229 10.93 24.67 -2.73
N LEU A 230 10.82 23.62 -3.56
CA LEU A 230 11.73 23.38 -4.69
C LEU A 230 11.67 24.50 -5.74
N LEU A 231 10.47 24.98 -6.08
CA LEU A 231 10.28 26.01 -7.09
C LEU A 231 10.66 27.41 -6.58
N SER A 232 10.23 27.77 -5.37
CA SER A 232 10.47 29.11 -4.81
C SER A 232 11.94 29.38 -4.47
N SER A 233 12.71 28.33 -4.18
CA SER A 233 14.16 28.42 -3.99
C SER A 233 14.96 28.52 -5.30
N GLY A 234 14.31 28.30 -6.46
CA GLY A 234 14.94 28.38 -7.78
C GLY A 234 15.83 27.18 -8.13
N VAL A 235 15.94 26.18 -7.25
CA VAL A 235 16.81 25.00 -7.44
C VAL A 235 16.19 23.96 -8.37
N TYR A 236 14.87 24.06 -8.60
CA TYR A 236 14.13 23.18 -9.48
C TYR A 236 13.24 23.95 -10.45
N GLN A 237 13.15 23.47 -11.68
CA GLN A 237 12.31 24.06 -12.72
C GLN A 237 11.56 22.98 -13.48
N ILE A 238 10.27 23.20 -13.72
CA ILE A 238 9.40 22.31 -14.47
C ILE A 238 9.24 22.87 -15.90
N ASN A 239 10.31 22.77 -16.68
CA ASN A 239 10.41 23.29 -18.06
C ASN A 239 10.85 22.23 -19.08
N HIS A 240 11.01 20.98 -18.65
CA HIS A 240 11.40 19.85 -19.50
C HIS A 240 10.62 18.58 -19.14
N ALA A 241 10.52 17.64 -20.07
CA ALA A 241 9.84 16.38 -19.83
C ALA A 241 10.49 15.58 -18.68
N VAL A 242 11.82 15.59 -18.63
CA VAL A 242 12.60 14.90 -17.60
C VAL A 242 12.32 15.49 -16.20
N SER A 243 12.15 16.81 -16.07
CA SER A 243 11.81 17.39 -14.76
C SER A 243 10.41 17.00 -14.31
N LEU A 244 9.40 16.99 -15.20
CA LEU A 244 8.09 16.44 -14.86
C LEU A 244 8.16 14.98 -14.39
N GLN A 245 8.88 14.14 -15.14
CA GLN A 245 9.02 12.72 -14.83
C GLN A 245 9.74 12.48 -13.49
N ASN A 246 10.70 13.34 -13.15
CA ASN A 246 11.48 13.24 -11.92
C ASN A 246 10.69 13.56 -10.65
N LEU A 247 9.52 14.17 -10.74
CA LEU A 247 8.65 14.39 -9.58
C LEU A 247 8.04 13.09 -9.04
N GLY A 248 7.83 12.08 -9.88
CA GLY A 248 7.21 10.82 -9.47
C GLY A 248 5.84 11.03 -8.79
N SER A 249 5.66 10.46 -7.60
CA SER A 249 4.43 10.60 -6.81
C SER A 249 4.13 12.04 -6.36
N LEU A 250 5.12 12.94 -6.36
CA LEU A 250 4.95 14.35 -5.97
C LEU A 250 4.19 15.18 -7.00
N ILE A 251 3.89 14.62 -8.19
CA ILE A 251 3.13 15.31 -9.24
C ILE A 251 1.78 15.84 -8.75
N ILE A 252 1.20 15.19 -7.74
CA ILE A 252 -0.05 15.61 -7.10
C ILE A 252 0.05 17.00 -6.45
N GLY A 253 1.25 17.41 -6.06
CA GLY A 253 1.54 18.69 -5.41
C GLY A 253 1.77 19.85 -6.39
N VAL A 254 1.82 19.58 -7.70
CA VAL A 254 2.01 20.64 -8.69
C VAL A 254 0.69 21.38 -8.91
N GLN A 255 0.69 22.69 -8.68
CA GLN A 255 -0.50 23.52 -8.83
C GLN A 255 -0.98 23.57 -10.29
N SER A 256 -2.29 23.57 -10.51
CA SER A 256 -2.85 23.63 -11.87
C SER A 256 -2.48 24.91 -12.62
N SER A 257 -2.20 26.01 -11.93
CA SER A 257 -1.66 27.24 -12.50
C SER A 257 -0.30 27.01 -13.19
N ILE A 258 0.56 26.18 -12.61
CA ILE A 258 1.86 25.82 -13.17
C ILE A 258 1.66 24.95 -14.41
N PHE A 259 0.80 23.93 -14.34
CA PHE A 259 0.48 23.09 -15.49
C PHE A 259 -0.07 23.88 -16.69
N ARG A 260 -0.76 25.00 -16.44
CA ARG A 260 -1.28 25.85 -17.52
C ARG A 260 -0.21 26.61 -18.30
N VAL A 261 0.96 26.81 -17.73
CA VAL A 261 2.06 27.59 -18.33
C VAL A 261 3.12 26.70 -19.00
N ILE A 262 3.16 25.41 -18.64
CA ILE A 262 4.02 24.41 -19.29
C ILE A 262 3.49 24.14 -20.70
N SER A 263 4.38 24.12 -21.70
CA SER A 263 3.99 23.86 -23.09
C SER A 263 3.48 22.43 -23.27
N GLY A 264 2.49 22.25 -24.13
CA GLY A 264 1.91 20.95 -24.42
C GLY A 264 2.92 19.95 -24.99
N GLU A 265 3.94 20.40 -25.74
CA GLU A 265 5.01 19.56 -26.27
C GLU A 265 5.83 18.89 -25.16
N ILE A 266 6.04 19.58 -24.04
CA ILE A 266 6.72 19.00 -22.87
C ILE A 266 5.90 17.86 -22.29
N PHE A 267 4.57 18.00 -22.21
CA PHE A 267 3.70 16.91 -21.75
C PHE A 267 3.66 15.74 -22.73
N LEU A 268 3.62 16.01 -24.05
CA LEU A 268 3.69 14.96 -25.08
C LEU A 268 4.93 14.09 -24.90
N GLU A 269 6.09 14.71 -24.68
CA GLU A 269 7.32 13.97 -24.44
C GLU A 269 7.30 13.25 -23.08
N ALA A 270 6.81 13.91 -22.02
CA ALA A 270 6.75 13.33 -20.68
C ALA A 270 5.86 12.07 -20.64
N MET A 271 4.73 12.09 -21.34
CA MET A 271 3.72 11.02 -21.38
C MET A 271 4.16 9.74 -22.10
N LYS A 272 5.30 9.76 -22.80
CA LYS A 272 5.92 8.53 -23.34
C LYS A 272 6.42 7.59 -22.25
N SER A 273 6.61 8.08 -21.03
CA SER A 273 6.99 7.27 -19.86
C SER A 273 5.76 6.67 -19.19
N GLU A 274 5.64 5.34 -19.21
CA GLU A 274 4.55 4.62 -18.51
C GLU A 274 4.50 4.96 -17.02
N LEU A 275 5.66 5.08 -16.37
CA LEU A 275 5.73 5.45 -14.96
C LEU A 275 5.13 6.84 -14.70
N PHE A 276 5.38 7.81 -15.61
CA PHE A 276 4.80 9.14 -15.49
C PHE A 276 3.29 9.12 -15.68
N VAL A 277 2.79 8.37 -16.66
CA VAL A 277 1.35 8.16 -16.87
C VAL A 277 0.70 7.59 -15.60
N THR A 278 1.31 6.57 -14.98
CA THR A 278 0.79 5.99 -13.73
C THR A 278 0.75 7.00 -12.59
N ASN A 279 1.80 7.82 -12.41
CA ASN A 279 1.80 8.87 -11.37
C ASN A 279 0.72 9.93 -11.61
N VAL A 280 0.47 10.32 -12.87
CA VAL A 280 -0.57 11.30 -13.21
C VAL A 280 -1.97 10.72 -12.98
N ILE A 281 -2.20 9.43 -13.26
CA ILE A 281 -3.49 8.78 -12.98
C ILE A 281 -3.80 8.75 -11.48
N GLY A 282 -2.77 8.65 -10.64
CA GLY A 282 -2.91 8.77 -9.18
C GLY A 282 -3.21 10.19 -8.70
N ALA A 283 -3.07 11.20 -9.55
CA ALA A 283 -3.31 12.59 -9.19
C ALA A 283 -4.80 12.97 -9.23
N PRO A 284 -5.21 14.07 -8.57
CA PRO A 284 -6.58 14.56 -8.64
C PRO A 284 -7.06 14.76 -10.08
N VAL A 285 -8.35 14.49 -10.34
CA VAL A 285 -8.95 14.55 -11.69
C VAL A 285 -8.70 15.89 -12.40
N ILE A 286 -8.71 17.00 -11.65
CA ILE A 286 -8.43 18.33 -12.21
C ILE A 286 -7.02 18.45 -12.81
N VAL A 287 -6.02 17.77 -12.22
CA VAL A 287 -4.65 17.71 -12.73
C VAL A 287 -4.63 16.92 -14.04
N GLN A 288 -5.27 15.75 -14.06
CA GLN A 288 -5.36 14.91 -15.25
C GLN A 288 -6.01 15.66 -16.42
N GLN A 289 -7.14 16.34 -16.17
CA GLN A 289 -7.85 17.15 -17.17
C GLN A 289 -7.02 18.33 -17.67
N THR A 290 -6.29 18.99 -16.78
CA THR A 290 -5.42 20.12 -17.16
C THR A 290 -4.32 19.64 -18.09
N ILE A 291 -3.67 18.51 -17.78
CA ILE A 291 -2.61 17.95 -18.61
C ILE A 291 -3.15 17.48 -19.97
N VAL A 292 -4.29 16.78 -20.01
CA VAL A 292 -4.92 16.38 -21.29
C VAL A 292 -5.29 17.59 -22.12
N SER A 293 -5.79 18.66 -21.49
CA SER A 293 -6.10 19.91 -22.21
C SER A 293 -4.86 20.54 -22.83
N GLN A 294 -3.70 20.50 -22.15
CA GLN A 294 -2.43 20.98 -22.70
C GLN A 294 -1.95 20.14 -23.88
N ILE A 295 -2.09 18.81 -23.80
CA ILE A 295 -1.78 17.90 -24.91
C ILE A 295 -2.64 18.19 -26.13
N ILE A 296 -3.96 18.36 -25.93
CA ILE A 296 -4.91 18.67 -27.02
C ILE A 296 -4.61 20.04 -27.64
N ALA A 297 -4.15 21.01 -26.84
CA ALA A 297 -3.81 22.34 -27.33
C ALA A 297 -2.65 22.35 -28.34
N VAL A 298 -1.75 21.35 -28.31
CA VAL A 298 -0.69 21.21 -29.32
C VAL A 298 -1.27 20.90 -30.70
N ASN A 299 -2.24 19.99 -30.76
CA ASN A 299 -2.92 19.63 -31.99
C ASN A 299 -4.30 19.05 -31.67
N SER A 300 -5.33 19.80 -32.04
CA SER A 300 -6.74 19.49 -31.76
C SER A 300 -7.40 18.60 -32.82
N SER A 301 -6.65 18.11 -33.80
CA SER A 301 -7.18 17.12 -34.76
C SER A 301 -7.46 15.79 -34.06
N PHE A 302 -8.53 15.11 -34.51
CA PHE A 302 -8.94 13.83 -33.93
C PHE A 302 -7.79 12.81 -33.87
N ASP A 303 -7.09 12.61 -34.98
CA ASP A 303 -6.00 11.63 -35.07
C ASP A 303 -4.86 11.96 -34.09
N ALA A 304 -4.52 13.23 -33.93
CA ALA A 304 -3.52 13.66 -32.96
C ALA A 304 -3.98 13.42 -31.53
N ILE A 305 -5.23 13.77 -31.18
CA ILE A 305 -5.78 13.55 -29.83
C ILE A 305 -5.76 12.07 -29.48
N ILE A 306 -6.23 11.21 -30.37
CA ILE A 306 -6.27 9.76 -30.15
C ILE A 306 -4.85 9.18 -30.08
N THR A 307 -3.89 9.70 -30.83
CA THR A 307 -2.51 9.20 -30.78
C THR A 307 -1.77 9.67 -29.53
N ASN A 308 -1.95 10.94 -29.16
CA ASN A 308 -1.12 11.61 -28.15
C ASN A 308 -1.63 11.43 -26.72
N VAL A 309 -2.93 11.30 -26.52
CA VAL A 309 -3.49 11.10 -25.18
C VAL A 309 -3.34 9.62 -24.79
N PRO A 310 -2.64 9.30 -23.68
CA PRO A 310 -2.48 7.92 -23.24
C PRO A 310 -3.82 7.21 -23.03
N ASP A 311 -3.87 5.90 -23.31
CA ASP A 311 -5.10 5.11 -23.29
C ASP A 311 -5.81 5.13 -21.92
N LEU A 312 -5.03 5.19 -20.85
CA LEU A 312 -5.52 5.24 -19.47
C LEU A 312 -6.10 6.61 -19.10
N MET A 313 -5.78 7.67 -19.85
CA MET A 313 -6.24 9.05 -19.63
C MET A 313 -7.31 9.49 -20.63
N ALA A 314 -7.70 8.61 -21.56
CA ALA A 314 -8.70 8.91 -22.59
C ALA A 314 -10.07 9.31 -22.00
N THR A 315 -10.37 8.89 -20.76
CA THR A 315 -11.57 9.30 -20.03
C THR A 315 -11.62 10.80 -19.73
N GLU A 316 -10.49 11.51 -19.82
CA GLU A 316 -10.40 12.95 -19.59
C GLU A 316 -10.44 13.76 -20.89
N ILE A 317 -10.57 13.11 -22.07
CA ILE A 317 -10.79 13.79 -23.34
C ILE A 317 -12.18 14.45 -23.34
N PRO A 318 -12.28 15.79 -23.55
CA PRO A 318 -13.57 16.46 -23.60
C PRO A 318 -14.45 15.94 -24.74
N ARG A 319 -15.75 15.77 -24.45
CA ARG A 319 -16.74 15.20 -25.40
C ARG A 319 -16.81 15.93 -26.75
N ILE A 320 -16.54 17.24 -26.77
CA ILE A 320 -16.57 18.05 -27.99
C ILE A 320 -15.60 17.52 -29.06
N PHE A 321 -14.48 16.93 -28.65
CA PHE A 321 -13.48 16.34 -29.57
C PHE A 321 -13.84 14.93 -30.04
N LEU A 322 -14.95 14.37 -29.56
CA LEU A 322 -15.40 13.00 -29.86
C LEU A 322 -16.66 12.96 -30.74
N LEU A 323 -17.13 14.11 -31.22
CA LEU A 323 -18.36 14.20 -32.02
C LEU A 323 -18.16 13.73 -33.47
N ASP A 324 -17.00 14.02 -34.06
CA ASP A 324 -16.72 13.79 -35.49
C ASP A 324 -15.60 12.77 -35.70
N VAL A 325 -15.82 11.54 -35.21
CA VAL A 325 -14.88 10.42 -35.43
C VAL A 325 -14.75 10.15 -36.94
N PRO A 326 -13.54 10.11 -37.51
CA PRO A 326 -13.33 9.74 -38.91
C PRO A 326 -13.89 8.34 -39.22
N GLN A 327 -14.60 8.19 -40.33
CA GLN A 327 -15.15 6.92 -40.79
C GLN A 327 -14.07 6.05 -41.46
N SER A 328 -13.03 5.68 -40.72
CA SER A 328 -11.96 4.81 -41.21
C SER A 328 -11.70 3.65 -40.24
N SER A 329 -11.26 2.51 -40.80
CA SER A 329 -10.90 1.34 -39.99
C SER A 329 -9.73 1.64 -39.04
N ALA A 330 -8.78 2.47 -39.46
CA ALA A 330 -7.64 2.89 -38.64
C ALA A 330 -8.09 3.71 -37.41
N ALA A 331 -8.96 4.71 -37.62
CA ALA A 331 -9.50 5.53 -36.53
C ALA A 331 -10.33 4.67 -35.56
N ALA A 332 -11.17 3.77 -36.09
CA ALA A 332 -11.96 2.85 -35.27
C ALA A 332 -11.07 1.92 -34.42
N GLN A 333 -9.99 1.37 -34.98
CA GLN A 333 -9.05 0.54 -34.24
C GLN A 333 -8.32 1.32 -33.14
N ALA A 334 -7.92 2.56 -33.39
CA ALA A 334 -7.24 3.40 -32.41
C ALA A 334 -8.17 3.74 -31.23
N VAL A 335 -9.43 4.11 -31.52
CA VAL A 335 -10.46 4.35 -30.51
C VAL A 335 -10.77 3.08 -29.69
N ASN A 336 -10.79 1.93 -30.34
CA ASN A 336 -11.12 0.65 -29.73
C ASN A 336 -10.13 0.20 -28.64
N ARG A 337 -8.89 0.72 -28.65
CA ARG A 337 -7.85 0.41 -27.66
C ARG A 337 -7.94 1.22 -26.37
N LYS A 338 -8.68 2.33 -26.38
CA LYS A 338 -8.75 3.28 -25.27
C LYS A 338 -9.80 2.94 -24.22
N LYS A 339 -9.63 3.51 -23.02
CA LYS A 339 -10.65 3.50 -21.97
C LYS A 339 -11.60 4.68 -22.16
N TRP A 340 -12.90 4.45 -21.97
CA TRP A 340 -13.93 5.46 -22.19
C TRP A 340 -14.91 5.48 -21.02
N LYS A 341 -15.39 6.69 -20.68
CA LYS A 341 -16.59 6.83 -19.86
C LYS A 341 -17.81 6.44 -20.70
N HIS A 342 -18.88 6.00 -20.06
CA HIS A 342 -20.10 5.57 -20.73
C HIS A 342 -20.62 6.65 -21.70
N GLU A 343 -20.70 7.89 -21.24
CA GLU A 343 -21.17 9.04 -22.03
C GLU A 343 -20.27 9.40 -23.22
N GLN A 344 -18.96 9.11 -23.14
CA GLN A 344 -18.04 9.26 -24.27
C GLN A 344 -18.24 8.11 -25.26
N ALA A 345 -18.35 6.88 -24.76
CA ALA A 345 -18.59 5.70 -25.57
C ALA A 345 -19.87 5.84 -26.41
N VAL A 346 -20.94 6.40 -25.84
CA VAL A 346 -22.21 6.66 -26.56
C VAL A 346 -22.02 7.57 -27.78
N LEU A 347 -21.10 8.53 -27.72
CA LEU A 347 -20.85 9.47 -28.84
C LEU A 347 -20.12 8.77 -30.00
N ILE A 348 -19.11 7.96 -29.67
CA ILE A 348 -18.25 7.30 -30.66
C ILE A 348 -18.82 5.97 -31.18
N PHE A 349 -19.78 5.37 -30.46
CA PHE A 349 -20.21 3.98 -30.66
C PHE A 349 -20.65 3.70 -32.09
N GLU A 350 -21.55 4.50 -32.65
CA GLU A 350 -22.13 4.27 -33.98
C GLU A 350 -21.04 4.26 -35.06
N THR A 351 -20.18 5.27 -35.07
CA THR A 351 -19.11 5.41 -36.06
C THR A 351 -18.09 4.27 -35.96
N VAL A 352 -17.69 3.90 -34.74
CA VAL A 352 -16.72 2.84 -34.52
C VAL A 352 -17.32 1.48 -34.86
N ALA A 353 -18.53 1.18 -34.37
CA ALA A 353 -19.22 -0.08 -34.62
C ALA A 353 -19.50 -0.28 -36.12
N ALA A 354 -19.72 0.78 -36.90
CA ALA A 354 -19.88 0.70 -38.35
C ALA A 354 -18.66 0.05 -39.03
N GLN A 355 -17.45 0.28 -38.53
CA GLN A 355 -16.19 -0.19 -39.12
C GLN A 355 -15.83 -1.64 -38.76
N PHE A 356 -16.47 -2.23 -37.73
CA PHE A 356 -16.25 -3.62 -37.35
C PHE A 356 -17.31 -4.54 -37.94
N SER A 357 -16.87 -5.62 -38.59
CA SER A 357 -17.75 -6.69 -39.09
C SER A 357 -18.05 -7.71 -37.99
N ASN A 358 -17.05 -8.03 -37.17
CA ASN A 358 -17.18 -8.92 -36.02
C ASN A 358 -17.23 -8.11 -34.70
N PRO A 359 -18.32 -8.18 -33.94
CA PRO A 359 -18.44 -7.56 -32.61
C PRO A 359 -17.39 -8.03 -31.59
N ASP A 360 -16.82 -9.22 -31.78
CA ASP A 360 -15.81 -9.75 -30.86
C ASP A 360 -14.50 -8.96 -30.91
N ASP A 361 -14.24 -8.30 -32.05
CA ASP A 361 -13.07 -7.43 -32.23
C ASP A 361 -13.24 -6.07 -31.53
N MET A 362 -14.46 -5.72 -31.13
CA MET A 362 -14.73 -4.50 -30.37
C MET A 362 -14.41 -4.70 -28.89
N SER A 363 -13.83 -3.69 -28.26
CA SER A 363 -13.56 -3.66 -26.84
C SER A 363 -14.83 -3.37 -26.04
N PHE A 364 -14.86 -3.89 -24.81
CA PHE A 364 -15.91 -3.58 -23.83
C PHE A 364 -16.06 -2.06 -23.62
N GLN A 365 -14.94 -1.32 -23.68
CA GLN A 365 -14.90 0.13 -23.49
C GLN A 365 -15.69 0.89 -24.55
N VAL A 366 -15.79 0.37 -25.78
CA VAL A 366 -16.66 0.93 -26.83
C VAL A 366 -18.06 0.37 -26.73
N LEU A 367 -18.21 -0.95 -26.50
CA LEU A 367 -19.51 -1.63 -26.46
C LEU A 367 -20.47 -1.05 -25.40
N GLN A 368 -19.96 -0.53 -24.29
CA GLN A 368 -20.78 0.16 -23.28
C GLN A 368 -21.57 1.37 -23.83
N GLY A 369 -21.17 1.93 -24.97
CA GLY A 369 -21.86 3.03 -25.65
C GLY A 369 -23.11 2.62 -26.44
N PHE A 370 -23.44 1.32 -26.47
CA PHE A 370 -24.62 0.79 -27.15
C PHE A 370 -25.90 1.48 -26.67
N THR A 371 -26.69 2.02 -27.60
CA THR A 371 -28.04 2.55 -27.34
C THR A 371 -28.96 2.29 -28.53
N CYS A 372 -30.25 2.13 -28.27
CA CYS A 372 -31.24 1.81 -29.31
C CYS A 372 -31.39 2.90 -30.38
N SER A 373 -31.16 4.17 -30.06
CA SER A 373 -31.22 5.28 -31.01
C SER A 373 -30.03 5.26 -31.98
N ARG A 374 -28.84 4.88 -31.51
CA ARG A 374 -27.59 4.89 -32.28
C ARG A 374 -27.42 3.71 -33.25
N ILE A 375 -28.24 2.67 -33.11
CA ILE A 375 -28.18 1.47 -33.97
C ILE A 375 -29.32 1.39 -34.98
N GLN A 376 -30.18 2.42 -35.07
CA GLN A 376 -31.30 2.44 -36.01
C GLN A 376 -30.82 2.37 -37.46
N SER A 377 -29.63 2.89 -37.74
CA SER A 377 -28.95 2.84 -39.04
C SER A 377 -28.38 1.46 -39.38
N PHE A 378 -28.30 0.52 -38.43
CA PHE A 378 -27.70 -0.80 -38.63
C PHE A 378 -28.72 -1.86 -39.05
N SER A 379 -28.26 -2.81 -39.86
CA SER A 379 -29.07 -3.97 -40.24
C SER A 379 -29.42 -4.84 -39.02
N THR A 380 -30.54 -5.55 -39.08
CA THR A 380 -30.97 -6.44 -38.00
C THR A 380 -29.92 -7.50 -37.66
N SER A 381 -29.20 -8.03 -38.66
CA SER A 381 -28.11 -8.98 -38.45
C SER A 381 -26.95 -8.36 -37.67
N LYS A 382 -26.54 -7.13 -38.01
CA LYS A 382 -25.48 -6.40 -37.30
C LYS A 382 -25.88 -6.07 -35.87
N VAL A 383 -27.12 -5.63 -35.65
CA VAL A 383 -27.66 -5.39 -34.30
C VAL A 383 -27.64 -6.66 -33.44
N LEU A 384 -28.10 -7.79 -33.99
CA LEU A 384 -28.07 -9.08 -33.27
C LEU A 384 -26.64 -9.52 -32.95
N SER A 385 -25.70 -9.32 -33.87
CA SER A 385 -24.29 -9.61 -33.64
C SER A 385 -23.73 -8.70 -32.53
N LEU A 386 -23.99 -7.38 -32.54
CA LEU A 386 -23.53 -6.47 -31.49
C LEU A 386 -24.08 -6.84 -30.11
N ILE A 387 -25.37 -7.20 -30.03
CA ILE A 387 -26.00 -7.70 -28.80
C ILE A 387 -25.31 -8.98 -28.31
N ARG A 388 -24.88 -9.88 -29.23
CA ARG A 388 -24.08 -11.06 -28.87
C ARG A 388 -22.68 -10.68 -28.38
N GLY A 389 -22.01 -9.72 -29.00
CA GLY A 389 -20.70 -9.23 -28.57
C GLY A 389 -20.71 -8.58 -27.18
N CYS A 390 -21.86 -8.01 -26.78
CA CYS A 390 -22.09 -7.55 -25.41
C CYS A 390 -22.30 -8.69 -24.39
N ARG A 391 -22.45 -9.96 -24.82
CA ARG A 391 -22.61 -11.10 -23.90
C ARG A 391 -21.26 -11.56 -23.37
N ARG A 392 -21.26 -11.87 -22.07
CA ARG A 392 -20.25 -12.61 -21.28
C ARG A 392 -18.94 -12.92 -22.03
N ARG A 393 -17.92 -12.09 -21.81
CA ARG A 393 -16.51 -12.48 -22.02
C ARG A 393 -15.91 -12.85 -20.68
N ALA A 394 -15.62 -14.14 -20.51
CA ALA A 394 -14.85 -14.84 -19.46
C ALA A 394 -14.90 -14.37 -17.99
N ASN A 395 -14.86 -13.07 -17.66
CA ASN A 395 -14.95 -12.50 -16.30
C ASN A 395 -15.49 -11.04 -16.22
N GLN A 396 -16.02 -10.46 -17.31
CA GLN A 396 -16.58 -9.10 -17.32
C GLN A 396 -18.02 -9.12 -17.84
N MET A 397 -18.97 -8.63 -17.03
CA MET A 397 -20.38 -8.54 -17.38
C MET A 397 -20.73 -7.09 -17.75
N LEU A 398 -21.10 -6.84 -19.00
CA LEU A 398 -21.70 -5.56 -19.39
C LEU A 398 -23.17 -5.58 -18.96
N VAL A 399 -23.51 -4.80 -17.93
CA VAL A 399 -24.89 -4.58 -17.53
C VAL A 399 -25.42 -3.41 -18.34
N LEU A 400 -26.24 -3.70 -19.36
CA LEU A 400 -26.97 -2.67 -20.09
C LEU A 400 -28.10 -2.16 -19.21
N GLN A 401 -28.22 -0.84 -19.07
CA GLN A 401 -29.34 -0.22 -18.36
C GLN A 401 -30.61 -0.29 -19.19
N GLU A 402 -31.78 -0.33 -18.55
CA GLU A 402 -33.08 -0.39 -19.21
C GLU A 402 -33.29 0.80 -20.17
N SER A 403 -32.76 1.98 -19.84
CA SER A 403 -32.73 3.17 -20.69
C SER A 403 -32.00 2.98 -22.02
N GLN A 404 -31.04 2.05 -22.09
CA GLN A 404 -30.30 1.72 -23.31
C GLN A 404 -31.09 0.78 -24.22
N VAL A 405 -32.20 0.22 -23.73
CA VAL A 405 -33.00 -0.82 -24.37
C VAL A 405 -34.46 -0.35 -24.55
N SER A 406 -34.84 0.01 -25.77
CA SER A 406 -36.24 0.31 -26.12
C SER A 406 -37.14 -0.92 -25.90
N LYS A 407 -38.44 -0.69 -25.58
CA LYS A 407 -39.49 -1.74 -25.52
C LYS A 407 -39.50 -2.65 -26.77
N HIS A 408 -39.16 -2.10 -27.93
CA HIS A 408 -39.15 -2.83 -29.21
C HIS A 408 -38.01 -3.86 -29.31
N ILE A 409 -36.89 -3.60 -28.62
CA ILE A 409 -35.73 -4.49 -28.53
C ILE A 409 -35.86 -5.39 -27.27
N SER A 410 -36.56 -4.94 -26.23
CA SER A 410 -36.89 -5.74 -25.04
C SER A 410 -37.60 -7.05 -25.41
N HIS A 411 -38.57 -7.01 -26.34
CA HIS A 411 -39.24 -8.22 -26.82
C HIS A 411 -38.31 -9.17 -27.61
N ARG A 412 -37.26 -8.66 -28.26
CA ARG A 412 -36.24 -9.46 -28.96
C ARG A 412 -35.10 -9.92 -28.03
N LEU A 413 -34.80 -9.19 -26.96
CA LEU A 413 -33.85 -9.56 -25.90
C LEU A 413 -34.44 -10.60 -24.94
N LEU A 414 -35.75 -10.56 -24.69
CA LEU A 414 -36.51 -11.58 -23.95
C LEU A 414 -36.43 -12.96 -24.61
N LEU A 415 -36.39 -13.03 -25.95
CA LEU A 415 -36.16 -14.28 -26.69
C LEU A 415 -34.72 -14.81 -26.58
N LEU A 416 -33.82 -14.05 -25.96
CA LEU A 416 -32.38 -14.21 -26.09
C LEU A 416 -31.67 -14.32 -24.72
N ASN A 417 -32.36 -14.32 -23.58
CA ASN A 417 -31.80 -14.54 -22.23
C ASN A 417 -30.66 -13.56 -21.83
N LEU A 418 -30.93 -12.26 -21.85
CA LEU A 418 -30.16 -11.28 -21.09
C LEU A 418 -31.02 -10.85 -19.88
N LYS A 419 -30.65 -11.30 -18.67
CA LYS A 419 -31.30 -10.87 -17.44
C LYS A 419 -31.05 -9.37 -17.26
N THR A 420 -32.08 -8.56 -17.50
CA THR A 420 -32.22 -7.25 -16.89
C THR A 420 -32.48 -7.49 -15.41
N ASN A 421 -31.61 -6.99 -14.52
CA ASN A 421 -31.87 -7.04 -13.09
C ASN A 421 -33.15 -6.23 -12.81
N HIS A 422 -34.08 -6.85 -12.08
CA HIS A 422 -35.21 -6.17 -11.46
C HIS A 422 -34.74 -5.21 -10.37
#